data_AF-A0A9E2W3Y1-F1
#
_entry.id   AF-A0A9E2W3Y1-F1
#
_cell.length_a   1.000
_cell.length_b   1.000
_cell.length_c   1.000
_cell.angle_alpha   90.00
_cell.angle_beta   90.00
_cell.angle_gamma   90.00
#
_symmetry.space_group_name_H-M   'P 1'
#
loop_
_entity.id
_entity.type
_entity.pdbx_description
1 polymer ?
#
loop_
_entity_poly.entity_id
_entity_poly.type
_entity_poly.pdbx_seq_one_letter_code
_entity_poly.pdbx_strand_id
1 'polypeptide(L)' 'MYNNKQLSKLMYLSWEIQRKRHITRTKALLSAWAILQNEDITVYHLTRKYSHTNYPNKTQTQNLTLFNH' A
#
# COMPACT_ATOMS: atom_id res chain seq x y z
N MET A 1 -12.84 4.07 -15.45
CA MET A 1 -13.46 4.87 -14.37
C MET A 1 -12.67 4.62 -13.10
N TYR A 2 -12.07 5.67 -12.50
CA TYR A 2 -11.36 5.51 -11.22
C TYR A 2 -12.35 5.08 -10.15
N ASN A 3 -12.07 3.98 -9.47
CA ASN A 3 -12.96 3.42 -8.47
C ASN A 3 -13.03 4.42 -7.30
N ASN A 4 -14.21 4.91 -6.90
CA ASN A 4 -14.34 5.93 -5.82
C ASN A 4 -13.62 5.51 -4.53
N LYS A 5 -13.53 4.19 -4.27
CA LYS A 5 -12.75 3.58 -3.18
C LYS A 5 -11.23 3.83 -3.28
N GLN A 6 -10.66 3.85 -4.49
CA GLN A 6 -9.23 4.11 -4.69
C GLN A 6 -8.90 5.59 -4.48
N LEU A 7 -9.80 6.48 -4.91
CA LEU A 7 -9.62 7.92 -4.71
C LEU A 7 -9.67 8.29 -3.22
N SER A 8 -10.65 7.77 -2.48
CA SER A 8 -10.74 8.03 -1.03
C SER A 8 -9.52 7.52 -0.28
N LYS A 9 -9.01 6.32 -0.64
CA LYS A 9 -7.78 5.75 -0.08
C LYS A 9 -6.54 6.60 -0.39
N LEU A 10 -6.37 7.03 -1.64
CA LEU A 10 -5.27 7.91 -2.04
C LEU A 10 -5.29 9.24 -1.25
N MET A 11 -6.48 9.80 -1.04
CA MET A 11 -6.67 11.04 -0.28
C MET A 11 -6.36 10.85 1.21
N TYR A 12 -6.77 9.74 1.81
CA TYR A 12 -6.44 9.41 3.20
C TYR A 12 -4.93 9.21 3.38
N LEU A 13 -4.29 8.41 2.51
CA LEU A 13 -2.85 8.13 2.58
C LEU A 13 -2.02 9.41 2.41
N SER A 14 -2.41 10.27 1.46
CA SER A 14 -1.74 11.55 1.27
C SER A 14 -1.91 12.50 2.46
N TRP A 15 -3.06 12.48 3.14
CA TRP A 15 -3.25 13.23 4.39
C TRP A 15 -2.35 12.72 5.52
N GLU A 16 -2.26 11.40 5.71
CA GLU A 16 -1.37 10.82 6.72
C GLU A 16 0.10 11.16 6.48
N ILE A 17 0.56 11.08 5.22
CA ILE A 17 1.93 11.43 4.84
C ILE A 17 2.19 12.92 5.11
N GLN A 18 1.26 13.79 4.73
CA GLN A 18 1.34 15.23 5.01
C GLN A 18 1.42 15.49 6.51
N ARG A 19 0.58 14.83 7.31
CA ARG A 19 0.54 14.99 8.78
C ARG A 19 1.83 14.51 9.44
N LYS A 20 2.38 13.36 9.04
CA LYS A 20 3.58 12.77 9.65
C LYS A 20 4.88 13.46 9.22
N ARG A 21 4.97 13.90 7.96
CA ARG A 21 6.21 14.46 7.38
C ARG A 21 6.21 15.98 7.24
N HIS A 22 5.10 16.65 7.57
CA HIS A 22 4.94 18.11 7.44
C HIS A 22 5.32 18.66 6.06
N ILE A 23 5.00 17.91 5.00
CA ILE A 23 5.28 18.29 3.60
C ILE A 23 4.06 18.90 2.92
N THR A 24 4.26 19.54 1.77
CA THR A 24 3.15 20.11 0.99
C THR A 24 2.20 19.01 0.48
N ARG A 25 0.91 19.36 0.37
CA ARG A 25 -0.17 18.48 -0.11
C ARG A 25 0.21 17.77 -1.42
N THR A 26 0.80 18.50 -2.38
CA THR A 26 1.21 17.98 -3.69
C THR A 26 2.29 16.91 -3.57
N LYS A 27 3.32 17.14 -2.74
CA LYS A 27 4.39 16.16 -2.51
C LYS A 27 3.85 14.92 -1.81
N ALA A 28 2.95 15.10 -0.82
CA ALA A 28 2.30 14.00 -0.14
C ALA A 28 1.42 13.16 -1.07
N LEU A 29 0.71 13.81 -2.01
CA LEU A 29 -0.12 13.12 -3.00
C LEU A 29 0.73 12.29 -3.97
N LEU A 30 1.85 12.83 -4.46
CA LEU A 30 2.79 12.10 -5.31
C LEU A 30 3.38 10.87 -4.60
N SER A 31 3.78 11.02 -3.34
CA SER A 31 4.27 9.90 -2.53
C SER A 31 3.18 8.85 -2.30
N ALA A 32 1.96 9.27 -1.97
CA ALA A 32 0.82 8.38 -1.79
C ALA A 32 0.51 7.60 -3.07
N TRP A 33 0.54 8.27 -4.22
CA TRP A 33 0.30 7.65 -5.52
C TRP A 33 1.37 6.62 -5.87
N ALA A 34 2.64 6.94 -5.64
CA ALA A 34 3.74 6.00 -5.84
C ALA A 34 3.62 4.77 -4.92
N ILE A 35 3.19 4.94 -3.67
CA ILE A 35 2.95 3.80 -2.76
C ILE A 35 1.79 2.95 -3.27
N LEU A 36 0.69 3.56 -3.68
CA LEU A 36 -0.51 2.85 -4.13
C LEU A 36 -0.26 2.07 -5.43
N GLN A 37 0.61 2.57 -6.32
CA GLN A 37 1.04 1.84 -7.53
C GLN A 37 2.00 0.68 -7.21
N ASN A 38 2.81 0.82 -6.16
CA ASN A 38 3.79 -0.20 -5.76
C ASN A 38 3.26 -1.11 -4.65
N GLU A 39 1.99 -0.99 -4.26
CA GLU A 39 1.40 -1.72 -3.13
C GLU A 39 1.52 -3.23 -3.34
N ASP A 40 1.11 -3.72 -4.51
CA ASP A 40 1.18 -5.15 -4.85
C ASP A 40 2.62 -5.68 -4.92
N ILE A 41 3.55 -4.88 -5.45
CA ILE A 41 4.98 -5.22 -5.54
C ILE A 41 5.60 -5.27 -4.14
N THR A 42 5.28 -4.28 -3.29
CA THR A 42 5.83 -4.18 -1.93
C THR A 42 5.32 -5.31 -1.06
N VAL A 43 4.03 -5.63 -1.15
CA VAL A 43 3.45 -6.75 -0.42
C VAL A 43 3.99 -8.10 -0.92
N TYR A 44 4.16 -8.27 -2.24
CA TYR A 44 4.84 -9.45 -2.80
C TYR A 44 6.26 -9.62 -2.26
N HIS A 45 7.06 -8.55 -2.25
CA HIS A 45 8.44 -8.59 -1.76
C HIS A 45 8.54 -8.79 -0.25
N LEU A 46 7.65 -8.18 0.53
CA LEU A 46 7.55 -8.40 1.98
C LEU A 46 7.16 -9.85 2.28
N THR A 47 6.14 -10.36 1.59
CA THR A 47 5.71 -11.76 1.71
C THR A 47 6.88 -12.68 1.40
N ARG A 48 7.54 -12.50 0.26
CA ARG A 48 8.68 -13.33 -0.15
C ARG A 48 9.84 -13.27 0.85
N LYS A 49 10.09 -12.10 1.46
CA LYS A 49 11.16 -11.91 2.44
C LYS A 49 10.84 -12.51 3.81
N TYR A 50 9.58 -12.47 4.23
CA TYR A 50 9.14 -12.95 5.54
C TYR A 50 8.53 -14.36 5.54
N SER A 51 8.19 -14.92 4.37
CA SER A 51 7.75 -16.31 4.22
C SER A 51 8.95 -17.25 4.20
N HIS A 52 9.45 -17.65 5.38
CA HIS A 52 10.43 -18.73 5.48
C HIS A 52 9.74 -20.10 5.31
N THR A 53 10.45 -21.06 4.73
CA THR A 53 9.98 -22.43 4.45
C THR A 53 9.46 -23.19 5.68
N ASN A 54 9.84 -22.78 6.90
CA ASN A 54 9.52 -23.45 8.15
C ASN A 54 8.28 -22.89 8.89
N TYR A 55 7.58 -21.88 8.37
CA TYR A 55 6.35 -21.38 8.98
C TYR A 55 5.11 -22.03 8.36
N PRO A 56 4.22 -22.66 9.15
CA PRO A 56 3.04 -23.39 8.65
C PRO A 56 1.97 -22.46 8.05
N ASN A 57 2.01 -21.16 8.32
CA ASN A 57 1.12 -20.16 7.74
C ASN A 57 1.70 -19.58 6.45
N LYS A 58 1.83 -20.39 5.40
CA LYS A 58 2.11 -19.86 4.05
C LYS A 58 0.87 -19.13 3.55
N THR A 59 0.82 -17.82 3.77
CA THR A 59 -0.24 -16.97 3.22
C THR A 59 -0.18 -17.01 1.70
N GLN A 60 -1.24 -17.53 1.07
CA GLN A 60 -1.42 -17.52 -0.38
C GLN A 60 -1.23 -16.08 -0.89
N THR A 61 -0.29 -15.86 -1.81
CA THR A 61 0.07 -14.54 -2.34
C THR A 61 -1.12 -13.78 -2.93
N GLN A 62 -2.17 -14.51 -3.31
CA GLN A 62 -3.44 -13.98 -3.80
C GLN A 62 -4.28 -13.26 -2.72
N ASN A 63 -4.01 -13.50 -1.43
CA ASN A 63 -4.72 -12.91 -0.29
C ASN A 63 -3.95 -11.78 0.39
N LEU A 64 -2.85 -11.33 -0.22
CA LEU A 64 -1.95 -10.33 0.32
C LEU A 64 -2.11 -9.03 -0.46
N THR A 65 -3.34 -8.54 -0.52
CA THR A 65 -3.61 -7.15 -0.88
C THR A 65 -3.61 -6.35 0.42
N LEU A 66 -2.99 -5.15 0.45
CA LEU A 66 -2.99 -4.33 1.67
C LEU A 66 -4.44 -3.95 2.07
N PHE A 67 -5.38 -4.05 1.13
CA PHE A 67 -6.79 -3.82 1.36
C PHE A 67 -7.67 -4.83 0.58
N ASN A 68 -8.34 -5.72 1.30
CA ASN A 68 -9.42 -6.57 0.77
C ASN A 68 -10.54 -5.71 0.14
N HIS A 69 -11.07 -6.15 -1.00
CA HIS A 69 -12.06 -5.43 -1.81
C HIS A 69 -13.50 -5.92 -1.58
#